data_AF-A0A973FRR1-F1
#
_entry.id   AF-A0A973FRR1-F1
#
_cell.length_a   1.000
_cell.length_b   1.000
_cell.length_c   1.000
_cell.angle_alpha   90.00
_cell.angle_beta   90.00
_cell.angle_gamma   90.00
#
_symmetry.space_group_name_H-M   'P 1'
#
loop_
_entity.id
_entity.type
_entity.pdbx_description
1 polymer ?
#
loop_
_entity_poly.entity_id
_entity_poly.type
_entity_poly.pdbx_seq_one_letter_code
_entity_poly.pdbx_strand_id
1 'polypeptide(L)'
;LGLASPIDDIIPVPPPCLIETTLLPFEGKIIYDSLIRSFNISFGSGIRSSLNETYKAAQERGMLLTSLAASDVGIEGIRTRNTKLLALFIQYITRANMSQKTLDGHRDTIARFGEAHLLALKPPRGLIETRAEDVALYLGNMGDDVNLTSFKHFARFLRDTGRASWEETEAMLKELR
;
A
#
# COMPACT_ATOMS: atom_id res chain seq x y z
N LEU A 1 -6.93 4.35 20.17
CA LEU A 1 -6.93 5.70 20.78
C LEU A 1 -8.38 6.13 20.85
N GLY A 2 -8.90 6.47 22.02
CA GLY A 2 -10.11 7.28 22.08
C GLY A 2 -9.77 8.68 22.56
N LEU A 3 -10.58 9.65 22.13
CA LEU A 3 -10.32 11.06 22.38
C LEU A 3 -10.46 11.41 23.86
N ALA A 4 -11.52 10.91 24.50
CA ALA A 4 -11.80 11.15 25.92
C ALA A 4 -11.52 9.91 26.80
N SER A 5 -11.69 8.71 26.26
CA SER A 5 -11.51 7.45 27.01
C SER A 5 -10.84 6.38 26.14
N PRO A 6 -10.10 5.42 26.73
CA PRO A 6 -9.61 4.25 26.03
C PRO A 6 -10.70 3.56 25.20
N ILE A 7 -10.33 3.01 24.03
CA ILE A 7 -11.31 2.38 23.13
C ILE A 7 -11.94 1.13 23.75
N ASP A 8 -11.19 0.43 24.60
CA ASP A 8 -11.64 -0.78 25.32
C ASP A 8 -12.71 -0.45 26.37
N ASP A 9 -12.73 0.78 26.90
CA ASP A 9 -13.77 1.26 27.82
C ASP A 9 -15.07 1.58 27.07
N ILE A 10 -14.96 1.96 25.80
CA ILE A 10 -16.09 2.37 24.95
C ILE A 10 -16.70 1.17 24.21
N ILE A 11 -15.86 0.19 23.86
CA ILE A 11 -16.24 -1.06 23.21
C ILE A 11 -15.85 -2.21 24.15
N PRO A 12 -16.71 -2.56 25.13
CA PRO A 12 -16.37 -3.54 26.17
C PRO A 12 -16.42 -5.00 25.67
N VAL A 13 -16.50 -5.22 24.36
CA VAL A 13 -16.57 -6.53 23.73
C VAL A 13 -15.31 -6.81 22.93
N PRO A 14 -14.73 -8.01 23.03
CA PRO A 14 -13.51 -8.33 22.29
C PRO A 14 -13.80 -8.35 20.77
N PRO A 15 -12.86 -7.86 19.94
CA PRO A 15 -13.02 -7.91 18.49
C PRO A 15 -13.15 -9.36 17.97
N PRO A 16 -13.76 -9.55 16.78
CA PRO A 16 -14.42 -8.54 15.97
C PRO A 16 -15.76 -8.09 16.60
N CYS A 17 -16.06 -6.81 16.47
CA CYS A 17 -17.32 -6.18 16.87
C CYS A 17 -17.81 -5.30 15.72
N LEU A 18 -19.13 -5.14 15.58
CA LEU A 18 -19.71 -4.24 14.59
C LEU A 18 -20.08 -2.94 15.28
N ILE A 19 -19.56 -1.83 14.73
CA ILE A 19 -19.83 -0.47 15.21
C ILE A 19 -20.14 0.45 14.02
N GLU A 20 -20.86 1.52 14.29
CA GLU A 20 -21.06 2.67 13.41
C GLU A 20 -20.43 3.90 14.08
N THR A 21 -19.56 4.60 13.37
CA THR A 21 -18.85 5.78 13.85
C THR A 21 -18.31 6.60 12.68
N THR A 22 -18.03 7.88 12.90
CA THR A 22 -17.36 8.73 11.90
C THR A 22 -15.86 8.61 12.09
N LEU A 23 -15.15 8.18 11.05
CA LEU A 23 -13.69 8.21 11.04
C LEU A 23 -13.19 9.58 10.59
N LEU A 24 -12.27 10.17 11.35
CA LEU A 24 -11.71 11.49 11.07
C LEU A 24 -10.17 11.43 10.99
N PRO A 25 -9.53 12.17 10.06
CA PRO A 25 -8.09 12.37 10.07
C PRO A 25 -7.69 13.37 11.18
N PHE A 26 -6.69 13.02 11.99
CA PHE A 26 -6.10 13.92 12.98
C PHE A 26 -4.63 13.56 13.25
N GLU A 27 -3.73 14.52 13.08
CA GLU A 27 -2.28 14.36 13.30
C GLU A 27 -1.68 13.09 12.64
N GLY A 28 -2.04 12.85 11.38
CA GLY A 28 -1.55 11.68 10.64
C GLY A 28 -2.06 10.33 11.14
N LYS A 29 -3.13 10.32 11.96
CA LYS A 29 -3.80 9.14 12.48
C LYS A 29 -5.29 9.17 12.14
N ILE A 30 -5.92 7.99 12.15
CA ILE A 30 -7.38 7.87 12.17
C ILE A 30 -7.85 8.00 13.61
N ILE A 31 -8.70 8.98 13.87
CA ILE A 31 -9.49 9.11 15.11
C ILE A 31 -10.98 8.94 14.77
N TYR A 32 -11.84 9.04 15.78
CA TYR A 32 -13.29 9.08 15.60
C TYR A 32 -13.88 10.27 16.36
N ASP A 33 -15.11 10.65 16.05
CA ASP A 33 -15.82 11.83 16.57
C ASP A 33 -16.36 11.72 18.02
N SER A 34 -15.86 10.76 18.80
CA SER A 34 -16.42 10.38 20.12
C SER A 34 -17.83 9.77 20.09
N LEU A 35 -18.45 9.62 18.92
CA LEU A 35 -19.76 8.99 18.75
C LEU A 35 -19.58 7.58 18.17
N ILE A 36 -19.85 6.57 19.00
CA ILE A 36 -19.81 5.16 18.59
C ILE A 36 -21.17 4.55 18.88
N ARG A 37 -21.75 3.91 17.87
CA ARG A 37 -22.94 3.07 18.02
C ARG A 37 -22.53 1.61 17.82
N SER A 38 -22.57 0.83 18.90
CA SER A 38 -22.31 -0.61 18.84
C SER A 38 -23.57 -1.38 18.47
N PHE A 39 -23.41 -2.45 17.68
CA PHE A 39 -24.51 -3.36 17.36
C PHE A 39 -24.43 -4.63 18.21
N ASN A 40 -25.58 -5.16 18.62
CA ASN A 40 -25.67 -6.43 19.34
C ASN A 40 -25.57 -7.61 18.36
N ILE A 41 -24.44 -7.74 17.69
CA ILE A 41 -24.13 -8.82 16.74
C ILE A 41 -22.91 -9.56 17.25
N SER A 42 -23.01 -10.90 17.33
CA SER A 42 -21.91 -11.77 17.67
C SER A 42 -21.37 -12.48 16.41
N PHE A 43 -20.05 -12.58 16.31
CA PHE A 43 -19.39 -13.30 15.23
C PHE A 43 -18.98 -14.70 15.70
N GLY A 44 -19.37 -15.72 14.93
CA GLY A 44 -18.94 -17.11 15.16
C GLY A 44 -17.46 -17.36 14.82
N SER A 45 -16.93 -18.50 15.24
CA SER A 45 -15.50 -18.87 15.11
C SER A 45 -14.96 -18.78 13.68
N GLY A 46 -15.75 -19.17 12.67
CA GLY A 46 -15.34 -19.12 11.26
C GLY A 46 -15.02 -17.71 10.78
N ILE A 47 -15.93 -16.75 10.99
CA ILE A 47 -15.71 -15.34 10.62
C ILE A 47 -14.57 -14.74 11.44
N ARG A 48 -14.46 -15.07 12.73
CA ARG A 48 -13.34 -14.61 13.56
C ARG A 48 -11.98 -15.06 13.02
N SER A 49 -11.85 -16.32 12.62
CA SER A 49 -10.59 -16.83 12.03
C SER A 49 -10.27 -16.11 10.73
N SER A 50 -11.24 -16.02 9.82
CA SER A 50 -11.07 -15.36 8.52
C SER A 50 -10.67 -13.90 8.64
N LEU A 51 -11.30 -13.14 9.54
CA LEU A 51 -10.93 -11.74 9.79
C LEU A 51 -9.53 -11.62 10.40
N ASN A 52 -9.14 -12.52 11.30
CA ASN A 52 -7.81 -12.51 11.90
C ASN A 52 -6.72 -12.86 10.87
N GLU A 53 -6.97 -13.82 9.99
CA GLU A 53 -6.09 -14.13 8.86
C GLU A 53 -5.96 -12.94 7.91
N THR A 54 -7.07 -12.30 7.57
CA THR A 54 -7.09 -11.08 6.75
C THR A 54 -6.28 -9.96 7.40
N TYR A 55 -6.45 -9.76 8.72
CA TYR A 55 -5.69 -8.78 9.49
C TYR A 55 -4.18 -9.07 9.47
N LYS A 56 -3.77 -10.33 9.73
CA LYS A 56 -2.36 -10.74 9.68
C LYS A 56 -1.76 -10.55 8.29
N ALA A 57 -2.46 -10.97 7.24
CA ALA A 57 -2.04 -10.77 5.87
C ALA A 57 -1.92 -9.28 5.52
N ALA A 58 -2.85 -8.44 5.99
CA ALA A 58 -2.78 -7.00 5.82
C ALA A 58 -1.57 -6.40 6.57
N GLN A 59 -1.29 -6.86 7.79
CA GLN A 59 -0.14 -6.43 8.57
C GLN A 59 1.18 -6.81 7.88
N GLU A 60 1.33 -8.08 7.47
CA GLU A 60 2.50 -8.60 6.75
C GLU A 60 2.72 -7.86 5.42
N ARG A 61 1.63 -7.49 4.75
CA ARG A 61 1.70 -6.81 3.44
C ARG A 61 1.78 -5.29 3.56
N GLY A 62 1.70 -4.72 4.77
CA GLY A 62 1.71 -3.28 4.99
C GLY A 62 0.44 -2.57 4.47
N MET A 63 -0.69 -3.27 4.44
CA MET A 63 -1.99 -2.79 3.95
C MET A 63 -2.89 -2.23 5.07
N LEU A 64 -2.34 -2.02 6.28
CA LEU A 64 -3.06 -1.38 7.37
C LEU A 64 -3.13 0.14 7.13
N LEU A 65 -4.33 0.64 6.89
CA LEU A 65 -4.60 2.08 6.84
C LEU A 65 -4.67 2.63 8.26
N THR A 66 -3.65 3.41 8.64
CA THR A 66 -3.58 4.07 9.96
C THR A 66 -3.78 5.58 9.88
N SER A 67 -4.05 6.13 8.69
CA SER A 67 -4.40 7.54 8.46
C SER A 67 -5.46 7.65 7.36
N LEU A 68 -6.40 8.59 7.52
CA LEU A 68 -7.43 8.93 6.53
C LEU A 68 -7.06 10.12 5.66
N ALA A 69 -6.02 10.85 6.02
CA ALA A 69 -5.70 12.07 5.31
C ALA A 69 -5.28 11.72 3.87
N ALA A 70 -6.05 12.22 2.91
CA ALA A 70 -5.68 12.20 1.49
C ALA A 70 -4.40 13.03 1.20
N SER A 71 -3.83 13.70 2.22
CA SER A 71 -2.73 14.64 2.10
C SER A 71 -1.71 14.67 3.25
N ASP A 72 -1.95 14.06 4.42
CA ASP A 72 -1.18 14.45 5.62
C ASP A 72 -0.04 13.51 6.00
N VAL A 73 0.71 13.14 4.97
CA VAL A 73 2.17 13.17 5.14
C VAL A 73 2.84 13.80 3.90
N GLY A 74 2.13 14.64 3.12
CA GLY A 74 2.67 15.24 1.89
C GLY A 74 3.50 14.27 1.04
N ILE A 75 4.56 14.78 0.45
CA ILE A 75 5.55 13.97 -0.28
C ILE A 75 6.28 12.98 0.66
N GLU A 76 6.48 13.33 1.93
CA GLU A 76 7.37 12.59 2.82
C GLU A 76 6.82 11.24 3.30
N GLY A 77 5.51 11.12 3.54
CA GLY A 77 4.93 9.81 3.84
C GLY A 77 4.63 9.00 2.59
N ILE A 78 4.50 9.64 1.42
CA ILE A 78 4.60 8.89 0.16
C ILE A 78 6.00 8.25 0.06
N ARG A 79 7.08 9.00 0.33
CA ARG A 79 8.45 8.46 0.38
C ARG A 79 8.64 7.36 1.43
N THR A 80 8.08 7.54 2.62
CA THR A 80 8.15 6.54 3.69
C THR A 80 7.45 5.23 3.28
N ARG A 81 6.25 5.33 2.69
CA ARG A 81 5.52 4.17 2.14
C ARG A 81 6.28 3.52 0.99
N ASN A 82 6.82 4.32 0.06
CA ASN A 82 7.63 3.85 -1.06
C ASN A 82 8.88 3.10 -0.57
N THR A 83 9.57 3.60 0.45
CA THR A 83 10.74 2.95 1.04
C THR A 83 10.40 1.55 1.56
N LYS A 84 9.29 1.42 2.31
CA LYS A 84 8.81 0.12 2.79
C LYS A 84 8.42 -0.81 1.65
N LEU A 85 7.72 -0.29 0.64
CA LEU A 85 7.30 -1.06 -0.53
C LEU A 85 8.50 -1.57 -1.34
N LEU A 86 9.53 -0.75 -1.52
CA LEU A 86 10.77 -1.13 -2.21
C LEU A 86 11.51 -2.24 -1.46
N ALA A 87 11.55 -2.20 -0.13
CA ALA A 87 12.14 -3.30 0.66
C ALA A 87 11.39 -4.63 0.42
N LEU A 88 10.06 -4.60 0.40
CA LEU A 88 9.22 -5.76 0.11
C LEU A 88 9.37 -6.25 -1.33
N PHE A 89 9.51 -5.32 -2.28
CA PHE A 89 9.80 -5.62 -3.69
C PHE A 89 11.13 -6.37 -3.84
N ILE A 90 12.20 -5.88 -3.20
CA ILE A 90 13.50 -6.56 -3.21
C ILE A 90 13.41 -7.94 -2.59
N GLN A 91 12.74 -8.08 -1.45
CA GLN A 91 12.51 -9.39 -0.83
C GLN A 91 11.76 -10.35 -1.76
N TYR A 92 10.80 -9.86 -2.56
CA TYR A 92 10.06 -10.66 -3.53
C TYR A 92 10.94 -11.14 -4.71
N ILE A 93 11.80 -10.29 -5.28
CA ILE A 93 12.64 -10.66 -6.43
C ILE A 93 13.89 -11.46 -6.07
N THR A 94 14.26 -11.51 -4.79
CA THR A 94 15.47 -12.21 -4.30
C THR A 94 15.41 -13.73 -4.49
N ARG A 95 14.34 -14.30 -5.06
CA ARG A 95 14.23 -15.74 -5.32
C ARG A 95 15.27 -16.22 -6.35
N ALA A 96 16.33 -16.83 -5.81
CA ALA A 96 17.43 -17.57 -6.42
C ALA A 96 18.48 -16.74 -7.23
N ASN A 97 19.66 -16.55 -6.63
CA ASN A 97 20.94 -16.20 -7.26
C ASN A 97 21.08 -14.82 -7.94
N MET A 98 20.34 -13.79 -7.53
CA MET A 98 20.66 -12.41 -7.94
C MET A 98 21.77 -11.80 -7.07
N SER A 99 22.72 -11.11 -7.71
CA SER A 99 23.75 -10.36 -7.00
C SER A 99 23.14 -9.13 -6.31
N GLN A 100 23.73 -8.70 -5.18
CA GLN A 100 23.27 -7.48 -4.48
C GLN A 100 23.25 -6.26 -5.40
N LYS A 101 24.27 -6.12 -6.27
CA LYS A 101 24.35 -5.04 -7.26
C LYS A 101 23.14 -5.02 -8.22
N THR A 102 22.65 -6.19 -8.62
CA THR A 102 21.46 -6.31 -9.48
C THR A 102 20.19 -5.92 -8.74
N LEU A 103 20.05 -6.34 -7.48
CA LEU A 103 18.92 -5.98 -6.63
C LEU A 103 18.86 -4.47 -6.38
N ASP A 104 20.00 -3.84 -6.08
CA ASP A 104 20.10 -2.40 -5.91
C ASP A 104 19.73 -1.67 -7.22
N GLY A 105 20.18 -2.15 -8.38
CA GLY A 105 19.79 -1.61 -9.67
C GLY A 105 18.28 -1.65 -9.94
N HIS A 106 17.59 -2.74 -9.57
CA HIS A 106 16.13 -2.83 -9.66
C HIS A 106 15.44 -1.87 -8.68
N ARG A 107 15.95 -1.78 -7.44
CA ARG A 107 15.44 -0.85 -6.43
C ARG A 107 15.52 0.58 -6.92
N ASP A 108 16.69 1.00 -7.39
CA ASP A 108 16.97 2.39 -7.77
C ASP A 108 16.19 2.80 -9.01
N THR A 109 16.02 1.88 -9.96
CA THR A 109 15.19 2.12 -11.15
C THR A 109 13.75 2.46 -10.76
N ILE A 110 13.13 1.67 -9.88
CA ILE A 110 11.75 1.89 -9.44
C ILE A 110 11.65 3.08 -8.46
N ALA A 111 12.65 3.29 -7.61
CA ALA A 111 12.72 4.45 -6.72
C ALA A 111 12.74 5.76 -7.52
N ARG A 112 13.57 5.81 -8.58
CA ARG A 112 13.67 6.97 -9.48
C ARG A 112 12.35 7.24 -10.20
N PHE A 113 11.62 6.21 -10.60
CA PHE A 113 10.27 6.36 -11.17
C PHE A 113 9.30 7.01 -10.18
N GLY A 114 9.28 6.52 -8.94
CA GLY A 114 8.46 7.12 -7.88
C GLY A 114 8.81 8.58 -7.64
N GLU A 115 10.11 8.89 -7.51
CA GLU A 115 10.58 10.23 -7.17
C GLU A 115 10.45 11.24 -8.32
N ALA A 116 10.86 10.85 -9.53
CA ALA A 116 10.93 11.76 -10.66
C ALA A 116 9.60 11.94 -11.40
N HIS A 117 8.70 10.93 -11.34
CA HIS A 117 7.44 10.95 -12.09
C HIS A 117 6.22 11.01 -11.18
N LEU A 118 6.03 10.02 -10.31
CA LEU A 118 4.78 9.89 -9.54
C LEU A 118 4.56 11.03 -8.53
N LEU A 119 5.64 11.51 -7.90
CA LEU A 119 5.57 12.66 -6.99
C LEU A 119 5.34 14.01 -7.70
N ALA A 120 5.66 14.10 -9.00
CA ALA A 120 5.42 15.31 -9.78
C ALA A 120 3.97 15.44 -10.26
N LEU A 121 3.17 14.37 -10.16
CA LEU A 121 1.75 14.38 -10.51
C LEU A 121 0.94 15.27 -9.57
N LYS A 122 -0.23 15.71 -10.04
CA LYS A 122 -1.19 16.49 -9.24
C LYS A 122 -2.54 15.74 -9.22
N PRO A 123 -2.92 15.09 -8.11
CA PRO A 123 -2.16 14.94 -6.85
C PRO A 123 -0.96 13.97 -6.97
N PRO A 124 0.05 14.09 -6.10
CA PRO A 124 1.19 13.17 -6.06
C PRO A 124 0.75 11.76 -5.68
N ARG A 125 1.35 10.74 -6.30
CA ARG A 125 1.03 9.33 -6.04
C ARG A 125 2.21 8.55 -5.48
N GLY A 126 1.89 7.52 -4.70
CA GLY A 126 2.86 6.50 -4.27
C GLY A 126 3.02 5.37 -5.28
N LEU A 127 4.08 4.59 -5.11
CA LEU A 127 4.38 3.42 -5.96
C LEU A 127 3.26 2.36 -5.93
N ILE A 128 2.53 2.23 -4.83
CA ILE A 128 1.40 1.29 -4.73
C ILE A 128 0.18 1.74 -5.56
N GLU A 129 0.05 3.05 -5.81
CA GLU A 129 -1.04 3.67 -6.55
C GLU A 129 -0.71 3.84 -8.05
N THR A 130 0.41 3.25 -8.51
CA THR A 130 0.87 3.33 -9.90
C THR A 130 -0.19 2.78 -10.85
N ARG A 131 -0.37 3.44 -12.00
CA ARG A 131 -1.20 2.97 -13.12
C ARG A 131 -0.37 2.65 -14.36
N ALA A 132 -0.95 1.90 -15.29
CA ALA A 132 -0.31 1.56 -16.56
C ALA A 132 0.07 2.82 -17.37
N GLU A 133 -0.80 3.84 -17.36
CA GLU A 133 -0.55 5.13 -17.99
C GLU A 133 0.71 5.83 -17.45
N ASP A 134 0.94 5.79 -16.13
CA ASP A 134 2.10 6.43 -15.50
C ASP A 134 3.40 5.75 -15.96
N VAL A 135 3.38 4.41 -16.05
CA VAL A 135 4.52 3.61 -16.53
C VAL A 135 4.81 3.93 -18.00
N ALA A 136 3.79 3.92 -18.86
CA ALA A 136 3.96 4.22 -20.29
C ALA A 136 4.52 5.63 -20.51
N LEU A 137 3.98 6.64 -19.83
CA LEU A 137 4.44 8.03 -19.92
C LEU A 137 5.88 8.19 -19.45
N TYR A 138 6.26 7.55 -18.34
CA TYR A 138 7.62 7.66 -17.83
C TYR A 138 8.64 7.00 -18.78
N LEU A 139 8.35 5.81 -19.28
CA LEU A 139 9.27 5.08 -20.15
C LEU A 139 9.38 5.71 -21.53
N GLY A 140 8.28 6.25 -22.07
CA GLY A 140 8.30 7.01 -23.34
C GLY A 140 9.23 8.23 -23.31
N ASN A 141 9.47 8.79 -22.12
CA ASN A 141 10.38 9.93 -21.94
C ASN A 141 11.86 9.53 -21.75
N MET A 142 12.19 8.22 -21.64
CA MET A 142 13.55 7.74 -21.35
C MET A 142 14.37 7.34 -22.59
N GLY A 143 13.79 7.34 -23.81
CA GLY A 143 14.52 6.98 -25.03
C GLY A 143 14.89 5.49 -25.08
N ASP A 144 16.12 5.16 -25.51
CA ASP A 144 16.55 3.77 -25.76
C ASP A 144 17.10 3.02 -24.52
N ASP A 145 17.39 3.70 -23.41
CA ASP A 145 17.99 3.11 -22.19
C ASP A 145 16.93 2.73 -21.14
N VAL A 146 15.91 1.98 -21.58
CA VAL A 146 14.76 1.63 -20.73
C VAL A 146 14.95 0.28 -20.07
N ASN A 147 15.07 0.29 -18.74
CA ASN A 147 15.14 -0.94 -17.94
C ASN A 147 13.74 -1.57 -17.73
N LEU A 148 13.18 -2.13 -18.80
CA LEU A 148 11.87 -2.79 -18.83
C LEU A 148 11.78 -3.96 -17.85
N THR A 149 12.89 -4.65 -17.61
CA THR A 149 12.95 -5.80 -16.70
C THR A 149 12.58 -5.41 -15.27
N SER A 150 13.07 -4.25 -14.79
CA SER A 150 12.71 -3.74 -13.45
C SER A 150 11.21 -3.50 -13.32
N PHE A 151 10.59 -2.88 -14.31
CA PHE A 151 9.15 -2.61 -14.32
C PHE A 151 8.32 -3.89 -14.45
N LYS A 152 8.78 -4.90 -15.21
CA LYS A 152 8.13 -6.21 -15.29
C LYS A 152 8.15 -6.91 -13.93
N HIS A 153 9.28 -6.91 -13.24
CA HIS A 153 9.37 -7.45 -11.88
C HIS A 153 8.45 -6.69 -10.92
N PHE A 154 8.39 -5.37 -11.02
CA PHE A 154 7.54 -4.54 -10.16
C PHE A 154 6.05 -4.81 -10.39
N ALA A 155 5.59 -4.86 -11.65
CA ALA A 155 4.20 -5.18 -11.99
C ALA A 155 3.79 -6.57 -11.48
N ARG A 156 4.66 -7.58 -11.66
CA ARG A 156 4.43 -8.94 -11.12
C ARG A 156 4.40 -8.94 -9.59
N PHE A 157 5.28 -8.19 -8.94
CA PHE A 157 5.27 -8.03 -7.48
C PHE A 157 3.93 -7.46 -7.00
N LEU A 158 3.43 -6.38 -7.62
CA LEU A 158 2.16 -5.78 -7.22
C LEU A 158 1.00 -6.77 -7.38
N ARG A 159 0.97 -7.49 -8.49
CA ARG A 159 -0.06 -8.48 -8.83
C ARG A 159 -0.05 -9.70 -7.91
N ASP A 160 1.10 -10.38 -7.83
CA ASP A 160 1.24 -11.66 -7.12
C ASP A 160 1.08 -11.49 -5.60
N THR A 161 1.20 -10.26 -5.10
CA THR A 161 1.00 -9.93 -3.69
C THR A 161 -0.34 -9.28 -3.38
N GLY A 162 -1.19 -9.07 -4.40
CA GLY A 162 -2.51 -8.46 -4.25
C GLY A 162 -2.48 -6.98 -3.88
N ARG A 163 -1.41 -6.26 -4.24
CA ARG A 163 -1.25 -4.81 -3.97
C ARG A 163 -1.82 -3.93 -5.07
N ALA A 164 -2.12 -4.50 -6.23
CA ALA A 164 -2.84 -3.84 -7.32
C ALA A 164 -3.80 -4.86 -7.98
N SER A 165 -4.81 -4.35 -8.69
CA SER A 165 -5.77 -5.21 -9.39
C SER A 165 -5.09 -6.00 -10.52
N TRP A 166 -5.69 -7.13 -10.88
CA TRP A 166 -5.23 -7.93 -12.02
C TRP A 166 -5.28 -7.14 -13.33
N GLU A 167 -6.36 -6.39 -13.54
CA GLU A 167 -6.58 -5.53 -14.72
C GLU A 167 -5.44 -4.52 -14.89
N GLU A 168 -5.09 -3.80 -13.82
CA GLU A 168 -4.05 -2.76 -13.89
C GLU A 168 -2.67 -3.33 -14.09
N THR A 169 -2.37 -4.44 -13.44
CA THR A 169 -1.05 -5.06 -13.56
C THR A 169 -0.85 -5.76 -14.91
N GLU A 170 -1.90 -6.33 -15.51
CA GLU A 170 -1.83 -6.83 -16.89
C GLU A 170 -1.73 -5.68 -17.91
N ALA A 171 -2.44 -4.57 -17.69
CA ALA A 171 -2.28 -3.37 -18.50
C ALA A 171 -0.83 -2.86 -18.45
N MET A 172 -0.22 -2.75 -17.26
CA MET A 172 1.20 -2.40 -17.10
C MET A 172 2.10 -3.37 -17.87
N LEU A 173 1.89 -4.69 -17.72
CA LEU A 173 2.71 -5.70 -18.39
C LEU A 173 2.58 -5.65 -19.92
N LYS A 174 1.44 -5.20 -20.45
CA LYS A 174 1.23 -5.00 -21.89
C LYS A 174 2.02 -3.83 -22.44
N GLU A 175 2.09 -2.71 -21.70
CA GLU A 175 2.91 -1.54 -22.08
C GLU A 175 4.43 -1.84 -22.07
N LEU A 176 4.84 -2.91 -21.38
CA LEU A 176 6.23 -3.33 -21.25
C LEU A 176 6.66 -4.39 -22.29
N ARG A 177 5.80 -4.74 -23.25
CA ARG A 177 6.06 -5.78 -24.27
C ARG A 177 6.85 -5.27 -25.47
#